data_AF-A0A967SUJ8-F1
#
_entry.id   AF-A0A967SUJ8-F1
#
_cell.length_a   1.000
_cell.length_b   1.000
_cell.length_c   1.000
_cell.angle_alpha   90.00
_cell.angle_beta   90.00
_cell.angle_gamma   90.00
#
_symmetry.space_group_name_H-M   'P 1'
#
loop_
_entity.id
_entity.type
_entity.pdbx_description
1 polymer ?
#
loop_
_entity_poly.entity_id
_entity_poly.type
_entity_poly.pdbx_seq_one_letter_code
_entity_poly.pdbx_strand_id
1 'polypeptide(L)'
;LTYRCNNNCLHCWLWLSENSSRKRDELNFDEIQRIVSEARQMGCQAWAISGGEPMLREDFPEIFDFITRKAVHYTLNTNGSLITHQIARLLRRK
;
A
#
# COMPACT_ATOMS: atom_id res chain seq x y z
N LEU A 1 -1.17 -4.03 2.77
CA LEU A 1 -0.36 -3.03 3.52
C LEU A 1 -0.92 -2.77 4.91
N THR A 2 -2.22 -2.50 5.03
CA THR A 2 -2.93 -2.31 6.30
C THR A 2 -4.34 -2.88 6.15
N TYR A 3 -5.04 -3.21 7.23
CA TYR A 3 -6.49 -3.47 7.19
C TYR A 3 -7.33 -2.23 7.60
N ARG A 4 -6.66 -1.14 8.02
CA ARG A 4 -7.31 0.11 8.40
C ARG A 4 -7.80 0.87 7.16
N CYS A 5 -8.94 1.53 7.29
CA CYS A 5 -9.52 2.36 6.23
C CYS A 5 -10.35 3.51 6.82
N ASN A 6 -10.29 4.67 6.17
CA ASN A 6 -11.11 5.83 6.51
C ASN A 6 -12.58 5.69 6.02
N ASN A 7 -12.88 4.70 5.17
CA ASN A 7 -14.25 4.38 4.73
C ASN A 7 -14.73 3.05 5.35
N ASN A 8 -16.00 3.00 5.77
CA ASN A 8 -16.66 1.80 6.31
C ASN A 8 -17.75 1.29 5.37
N CYS A 9 -17.35 0.72 4.23
CA CYS A 9 -18.26 0.28 3.18
C CYS A 9 -19.12 -0.92 3.61
N LEU A 10 -20.43 -0.91 3.31
CA LEU A 10 -21.38 -1.98 3.69
C LEU A 10 -21.00 -3.39 3.21
N HIS A 11 -20.24 -3.50 2.12
CA HIS A 11 -19.82 -4.78 1.54
C HIS A 11 -18.41 -5.23 2.00
N CYS A 12 -17.72 -4.43 2.81
CA CYS A 12 -16.34 -4.71 3.20
C CYS A 12 -16.30 -5.64 4.41
N TRP A 13 -15.64 -6.79 4.27
CA TRP A 13 -15.50 -7.79 5.33
C TRP A 13 -14.15 -7.74 6.06
N LEU A 14 -13.24 -6.86 5.64
CA LEU A 14 -11.86 -6.76 6.14
C LEU A 14 -11.60 -5.48 6.95
N TRP A 15 -12.61 -4.65 7.17
CA TRP A 15 -12.45 -3.28 7.66
C TRP A 15 -11.97 -3.23 9.12
N LEU A 16 -10.95 -2.41 9.36
CA LEU A 16 -10.64 -1.84 10.66
C LEU A 16 -10.77 -0.31 10.59
N SER A 17 -11.22 0.30 11.69
CA SER A 17 -11.20 1.76 11.84
C SER A 17 -9.80 2.33 11.60
N GLU A 18 -9.72 3.52 11.01
CA GLU A 18 -8.46 4.23 10.80
C GLU A 18 -7.65 4.44 12.09
N ASN A 19 -8.33 4.55 13.23
CA ASN A 19 -7.75 4.71 14.55
C ASN A 19 -7.54 3.39 15.31
N SER A 20 -7.67 2.25 14.63
CA SER A 20 -7.48 0.93 15.25
C SER A 20 -6.07 0.77 15.81
N SER A 21 -5.97 0.30 17.06
CA SER A 21 -4.69 -0.03 17.72
C SER A 21 -3.92 -1.15 17.02
N ARG A 22 -4.57 -1.90 16.12
CA ARG A 22 -3.94 -2.90 15.27
C ARG A 22 -2.99 -2.33 14.21
N LYS A 23 -2.82 -1.00 14.12
CA LYS A 23 -1.70 -0.37 13.39
C LYS A 23 -0.35 -1.00 13.78
N ARG A 24 -0.20 -1.41 15.04
CA ARG A 24 1.02 -2.06 15.57
C ARG A 24 1.30 -3.45 14.98
N ASP A 25 0.30 -4.08 14.37
CA ASP A 25 0.42 -5.40 13.75
C ASP A 25 0.81 -5.29 12.25
N GLU A 26 0.88 -4.08 11.70
CA GLU A 26 1.26 -3.84 10.31
C GLU A 26 2.76 -4.03 10.10
N LEU A 27 3.14 -4.57 8.94
CA LEU A 27 4.54 -4.68 8.56
C LEU A 27 5.19 -3.29 8.54
N ASN A 28 6.36 -3.18 9.15
CA ASN A 28 7.17 -1.97 9.03
C ASN A 28 7.83 -1.90 7.64
N PHE A 29 8.45 -0.75 7.34
CA PHE A 29 9.04 -0.53 6.03
C PHE A 29 10.17 -1.51 5.70
N ASP A 30 11.06 -1.81 6.65
CA ASP A 30 12.18 -2.73 6.44
C ASP A 30 11.70 -4.16 6.12
N GLU A 31 10.65 -4.62 6.79
CA GLU A 31 10.01 -5.91 6.51
C GLU A 31 9.44 -5.96 5.10
N ILE A 32 8.76 -4.90 4.66
CA ILE A 32 8.24 -4.78 3.29
C ILE A 32 9.39 -4.80 2.29
N GLN A 33 10.46 -4.06 2.55
CA GLN A 33 11.64 -4.01 1.67
C GLN A 33 12.28 -5.39 1.51
N ARG A 34 12.43 -6.13 2.61
CA ARG A 34 12.95 -7.50 2.60
C ARG A 34 12.07 -8.41 1.75
N ILE A 35 10.76 -8.46 2.04
CA ILE A 35 9.80 -9.31 1.33
C ILE A 35 9.79 -9.01 -0.18
N VAL A 36 9.78 -7.73 -0.54
CA VAL A 36 9.76 -7.31 -1.95
C VAL A 36 11.05 -7.68 -2.66
N SER A 37 12.19 -7.56 -1.99
CA SER A 37 13.49 -7.92 -2.56
C SER A 37 13.63 -9.43 -2.75
N GLU A 38 13.25 -10.22 -1.75
CA GLU A 38 13.24 -11.69 -1.82
C GLU A 38 12.29 -12.18 -2.92
N ALA A 39 11.07 -11.67 -2.96
CA ALA A 39 10.11 -12.02 -4.01
C ALA A 39 10.64 -11.67 -5.41
N ARG A 40 11.34 -10.54 -5.56
CA ARG A 40 11.94 -10.15 -6.84
C ARG A 40 13.05 -11.10 -7.26
N GLN A 41 13.90 -11.54 -6.32
CA GLN A 41 14.94 -12.55 -6.56
C GLN A 41 14.34 -13.89 -6.99
N MET A 42 13.17 -14.24 -6.46
CA MET A 42 12.40 -15.44 -6.87
C MET A 42 11.65 -15.28 -8.20
N GLY A 43 11.75 -14.12 -8.86
CA GLY A 43 11.14 -13.89 -10.17
C GLY A 43 9.78 -13.22 -10.15
N CYS A 44 9.31 -12.69 -9.01
CA CYS A 44 8.08 -11.89 -8.97
C CYS A 44 8.22 -10.64 -9.84
N GLN A 45 7.24 -10.39 -10.71
CA GLN A 45 7.24 -9.26 -11.65
C GLN A 45 6.02 -8.34 -11.50
N ALA A 46 4.92 -8.86 -10.95
CA ALA A 46 3.65 -8.15 -10.85
C ALA A 46 3.26 -7.95 -9.38
N TRP A 47 2.85 -6.72 -9.03
CA TRP A 47 2.51 -6.35 -7.66
C TRP A 47 1.07 -5.85 -7.56
N ALA A 48 0.31 -6.40 -6.61
CA ALA A 48 -0.98 -5.84 -6.21
C ALA A 48 -0.82 -5.08 -4.90
N ILE A 49 -0.93 -3.75 -4.95
CA ILE A 49 -0.77 -2.86 -3.81
C ILE A 49 -2.17 -2.53 -3.29
N SER A 50 -2.46 -2.98 -2.07
CA SER A 50 -3.79 -2.86 -1.46
C SER A 50 -3.70 -2.79 0.07
N GLY A 51 -4.85 -2.72 0.73
CA GLY A 51 -5.04 -2.76 2.17
C GLY A 51 -6.53 -2.69 2.52
N GLY A 52 -6.86 -1.92 3.56
CA GLY A 52 -8.10 -1.16 3.61
C GLY A 52 -7.94 0.05 2.71
N GLU A 53 -7.35 1.13 3.23
CA GLU A 53 -6.84 2.24 2.40
C GLU A 53 -5.30 2.33 2.53
N PRO A 54 -4.53 2.02 1.48
CA PRO A 54 -3.06 2.07 1.55
C PRO A 54 -2.51 3.46 1.85
N MET A 55 -3.17 4.54 1.39
CA MET A 55 -2.73 5.92 1.61
C MET A 55 -2.96 6.42 3.05
N LEU A 56 -3.55 5.60 3.93
CA LEU A 56 -3.67 5.89 5.36
C LEU A 56 -2.33 5.71 6.12
N ARG A 57 -1.37 5.04 5.49
CA ARG A 57 -0.01 4.93 6.00
C ARG A 57 0.80 6.18 5.65
N GLU A 58 1.43 6.78 6.66
CA GLU A 58 2.29 7.95 6.48
C GLU A 58 3.49 7.65 5.56
N ASP A 59 4.00 6.41 5.62
CA ASP A 59 5.12 5.91 4.80
C ASP A 59 4.67 5.30 3.46
N PHE A 60 3.43 5.55 3.03
CA PHE A 60 2.93 5.06 1.75
C PHE A 60 3.77 5.51 0.54
N PRO A 61 4.19 6.78 0.42
CA PRO A 61 5.02 7.21 -0.71
C PRO A 61 6.31 6.40 -0.86
N GLU A 62 6.99 6.12 0.25
CA GLU A 62 8.24 5.36 0.32
C GLU A 62 8.01 3.89 -0.05
N ILE A 63 6.95 3.27 0.49
CA ILE A 63 6.54 1.90 0.14
C ILE A 63 6.23 1.80 -1.35
N PHE A 64 5.40 2.71 -1.86
CA PHE A 64 4.98 2.70 -3.25
C PHE A 64 6.17 2.89 -4.20
N ASP A 65 7.07 3.84 -3.92
CA ASP A 65 8.27 4.06 -4.72
C ASP A 65 9.20 2.84 -4.70
N PHE A 66 9.38 2.20 -3.54
CA PHE A 66 10.25 1.03 -3.41
C PHE A 66 9.74 -0.17 -4.23
N ILE A 67 8.43 -0.44 -4.17
CA ILE A 67 7.78 -1.54 -4.89
C ILE A 67 7.80 -1.28 -6.39
N THR A 68 7.31 -0.11 -6.82
CA THR A 68 7.08 0.17 -8.24
C THR A 68 8.36 0.29 -9.05
N ARG A 69 9.48 0.75 -8.45
CA ARG A 69 10.79 0.73 -9.12
C ARG A 69 11.32 -0.66 -9.48
N LYS A 70 10.84 -1.71 -8.81
CA LYS A 70 11.26 -3.10 -9.04
C LYS A 70 10.22 -3.90 -9.81
N ALA A 71 9.04 -3.32 -10.06
CA ALA A 71 7.91 -3.96 -10.70
C ALA A 71 8.02 -3.88 -12.23
N VAL A 72 7.60 -4.94 -12.92
CA VAL A 72 7.29 -4.87 -14.36
C VAL A 72 5.85 -4.37 -14.53
N HIS A 73 4.95 -4.87 -13.67
CA HIS A 73 3.57 -4.43 -13.61
C HIS A 73 3.14 -4.19 -12.17
N TYR A 74 2.28 -3.21 -11.95
CA TYR A 74 1.63 -3.05 -10.66
C TYR A 74 0.18 -2.61 -10.82
N THR A 75 -0.63 -2.92 -9.81
CA THR A 75 -1.96 -2.38 -9.63
C THR A 75 -2.03 -1.73 -8.25
N LEU A 76 -2.73 -0.62 -8.14
CA LEU A 76 -3.01 0.05 -6.88
C LEU A 76 -4.51 0.07 -6.67
N ASN A 77 -4.96 -0.55 -5.59
CA ASN A 77 -6.34 -0.49 -5.13
C ASN A 77 -6.47 0.56 -4.02
N THR A 78 -7.25 1.60 -4.27
CA THR A 78 -7.50 2.72 -3.35
C THR A 78 -8.95 3.18 -3.48
N ASN A 79 -9.52 3.69 -2.39
CA ASN A 79 -10.82 4.37 -2.41
C ASN A 79 -10.73 5.78 -3.04
N GLY A 80 -9.50 6.29 -3.27
CA GLY A 80 -9.22 7.56 -3.93
C GLY A 80 -9.44 8.81 -3.08
N SER A 81 -9.97 8.70 -1.86
CA SER A 81 -10.32 9.88 -1.04
C SER A 81 -9.12 10.61 -0.46
N LEU A 82 -7.95 9.94 -0.40
CA LEU A 82 -6.70 10.49 0.15
C LEU A 82 -5.69 10.91 -0.93
N ILE A 83 -6.12 10.98 -2.19
CA ILE A 83 -5.24 11.44 -3.29
C ILE A 83 -5.00 12.94 -3.15
N THR A 84 -3.81 13.31 -2.66
CA THR A 84 -3.31 14.68 -2.66
C THR A 84 -2.58 15.01 -3.96
N HIS A 85 -2.24 16.29 -4.19
CA HIS A 85 -1.39 16.68 -5.32
C HIS A 85 -0.02 15.98 -5.32
N GLN A 86 0.55 15.74 -4.14
CA GLN A 86 1.83 15.03 -4.02
C GLN A 86 1.68 13.56 -4.43
N ILE A 87 0.65 12.88 -3.95
CA ILE A 87 0.34 11.50 -4.34
C ILE A 87 0.04 11.41 -5.83
N ALA A 88 -0.80 12.31 -6.36
CA ALA A 88 -1.11 12.34 -7.79
C ALA A 88 0.15 12.49 -8.67
N ARG A 89 1.14 13.29 -8.24
CA ARG A 89 2.45 13.38 -8.92
C ARG A 89 3.24 12.09 -8.83
N LEU A 90 3.26 11.44 -7.67
CA LEU A 90 3.93 10.15 -7.46
C LEU A 90 3.35 9.07 -8.40
N LEU A 91 2.03 8.98 -8.50
CA LEU A 91 1.31 8.00 -9.33
C LEU A 91 1.50 8.20 -10.85
N ARG A 92 1.94 9.38 -11.29
CA ARG A 92 2.19 9.68 -12.71
C ARG A 92 3.57 9.26 -13.21
N ARG A 93 4.45 8.75 -12.35
CA ARG A 93 5.79 8.30 -12.76
C ARG A 93 5.65 7.10 -13.70
N LYS A 94 6.34 7.19 -14.85
CA LYS A 94 6.49 6.09 -15.80
C LYS A 94 7.52 5.09 -15.29
#